data_AF-A0A7W0Z888-F1
#
_entry.id   AF-A0A7W0Z888-F1
#
_cell.length_a   1.000
_cell.length_b   1.000
_cell.length_c   1.000
_cell.angle_alpha   90.00
_cell.angle_beta   90.00
_cell.angle_gamma   90.00
#
_symmetry.space_group_name_H-M   'P 1'
#
loop_
_entity.id
_entity.type
_entity.pdbx_description
1 polymer ?
#
loop_
_entity_poly.entity_id
_entity_poly.type
_entity_poly.pdbx_seq_one_letter_code
_entity_poly.pdbx_strand_id
1 'polypeptide(L)'
;MPVRLRVYAAYRFAAKLRAYSDLLDACIARVLDQLHAEKPDFGRDLAIDVSDLPAYANGQRYLSKGGRERERFSDPDASWGHRSAVSTRKGGGFYGYKVHAAVCARTDLPVAWRVETAGSHESNYAAPLLDTVKGRGFAAETTTLDMGYDNERVYGECEDRDSRPIIPLRETTGVKRGDHRAPECEHGTWTFAGSDPSRGASKWRCPTGECRPGSIWIKADRLHPLIPRESKRWKSLYRGRGAVEREFGA
;
A
#
# COMPACT_ATOMS: atom_id res chain seq x y z
N MET A 1 -26.50 33.39 17.24
CA MET A 1 -25.36 33.21 18.18
C MET A 1 -24.90 31.76 18.49
N PRO A 2 -25.60 30.65 18.14
CA PRO A 2 -25.13 29.31 18.55
C PRO A 2 -24.03 28.68 17.65
N VAL A 3 -23.84 29.18 16.43
CA VAL A 3 -22.84 28.63 15.48
C VAL A 3 -21.40 28.98 15.89
N ARG A 4 -21.15 30.18 16.44
CA ARG A 4 -19.79 30.64 16.81
C ARG A 4 -19.19 29.85 17.99
N LEU A 5 -19.99 29.47 18.98
CA LEU A 5 -19.54 28.67 20.13
C LEU A 5 -19.13 27.24 19.74
N ARG A 6 -19.86 26.60 18.82
CA ARG A 6 -19.57 25.25 18.32
C ARG A 6 -18.29 25.20 17.49
N VAL A 7 -18.09 26.20 16.63
CA VAL A 7 -16.87 26.34 15.82
C VAL A 7 -15.64 26.54 16.71
N TYR A 8 -15.75 27.37 17.75
CA TYR A 8 -14.65 27.63 18.69
C TYR A 8 -14.28 26.41 19.54
N ALA A 9 -15.26 25.59 19.93
CA ALA A 9 -15.03 24.34 20.64
C ALA A 9 -14.29 23.31 19.77
N ALA A 10 -14.67 23.15 18.50
CA ALA A 10 -14.00 22.24 17.57
C ALA A 10 -12.53 22.64 17.32
N TYR A 11 -12.24 23.94 17.15
CA TYR A 11 -10.86 24.41 17.00
C TYR A 11 -10.00 24.18 18.26
N ARG A 12 -10.55 24.44 19.46
CA ARG A 12 -9.85 24.17 20.72
C ARG A 12 -9.65 22.68 20.96
N PHE A 13 -10.62 21.86 20.59
CA PHE A 13 -10.50 20.41 20.68
C PHE A 13 -9.44 19.88 19.72
N ALA A 14 -9.43 20.31 18.45
CA ALA A 14 -8.39 19.94 17.50
C ALA A 14 -6.99 20.41 17.94
N ALA A 15 -6.88 21.61 18.53
CA ALA A 15 -5.63 22.09 19.11
C ALA A 15 -5.17 21.21 20.28
N LYS A 16 -6.09 20.77 21.15
CA LYS A 16 -5.80 19.81 22.21
C LYS A 16 -5.39 18.45 21.66
N LEU A 17 -6.10 17.90 20.67
CA LEU A 17 -5.73 16.64 20.04
C LEU A 17 -4.31 16.67 19.47
N ARG A 18 -3.92 17.78 18.82
CA ARG A 18 -2.54 17.96 18.35
C ARG A 18 -1.54 18.11 19.49
N ALA A 19 -1.89 18.82 20.55
CA ALA A 19 -1.01 19.01 21.71
C ALA A 19 -0.78 17.71 22.51
N TYR A 20 -1.74 16.79 22.46
CA TYR A 20 -1.72 15.50 23.17
C TYR A 20 -1.79 14.33 22.18
N SER A 21 -1.14 14.45 21.02
CA SER A 21 -1.17 13.42 19.97
C SER A 21 -0.57 12.11 20.45
N ASP A 22 0.43 12.17 21.31
CA ASP A 22 1.04 11.03 22.01
C ASP A 22 0.02 10.22 22.83
N LEU A 23 -0.91 10.90 23.53
CA LEU A 23 -1.98 10.23 24.27
C LEU A 23 -3.01 9.58 23.36
N LEU A 24 -3.30 10.20 22.22
CA LEU A 24 -4.17 9.62 21.20
C LEU A 24 -3.53 8.37 20.58
N ASP A 25 -2.25 8.46 20.21
CA ASP A 25 -1.48 7.35 19.67
C ASP A 25 -1.42 6.19 20.67
N ALA A 26 -1.21 6.48 21.97
CA ALA A 26 -1.24 5.46 23.03
C ALA A 26 -2.63 4.81 23.20
N CYS A 27 -3.71 5.60 23.09
CA CYS A 27 -5.07 5.05 23.13
C CYS A 27 -5.31 4.10 21.94
N ILE A 28 -4.90 4.51 20.74
CA ILE A 28 -5.03 3.72 19.52
C ILE A 28 -4.21 2.44 19.62
N ALA A 29 -2.95 2.54 20.06
CA ALA A 29 -2.07 1.39 20.24
C ALA A 29 -2.72 0.35 21.18
N ARG A 30 -3.28 0.79 22.31
CA ARG A 30 -3.96 -0.11 23.25
C ARG A 30 -5.16 -0.82 22.64
N VAL A 31 -5.93 -0.15 21.79
CA VAL A 31 -7.06 -0.77 21.07
C VAL A 31 -6.53 -1.82 20.08
N LEU A 32 -5.48 -1.50 19.33
CA LEU A 32 -4.87 -2.43 18.39
C LEU A 32 -4.27 -3.66 19.08
N ASP A 33 -3.61 -3.47 20.23
CA ASP A 33 -3.04 -4.55 21.04
C ASP A 33 -4.14 -5.50 21.54
N GLN A 34 -5.26 -4.94 22.04
CA GLN A 34 -6.39 -5.75 22.48
C GLN A 34 -7.03 -6.50 21.31
N LEU A 35 -7.19 -5.86 20.15
CA LEU A 35 -7.68 -6.51 18.94
C LEU A 35 -6.76 -7.65 18.49
N HIS A 36 -5.44 -7.47 18.58
CA HIS A 36 -4.49 -8.52 18.24
C HIS A 36 -4.56 -9.71 19.20
N ALA A 37 -4.72 -9.45 20.51
CA ALA A 37 -4.89 -10.50 21.51
C ALA A 37 -6.19 -11.31 21.29
N GLU A 38 -7.29 -10.63 20.94
CA GLU A 38 -8.59 -11.28 20.67
C GLU A 38 -8.66 -11.96 19.30
N LYS A 39 -7.93 -11.44 18.30
CA LYS A 39 -7.88 -11.94 16.93
C LYS A 39 -6.41 -12.07 16.49
N PRO A 40 -5.75 -13.20 16.75
CA PRO A 40 -4.33 -13.39 16.41
C PRO A 40 -4.01 -13.24 14.92
N ASP A 41 -4.97 -13.51 14.02
CA ASP A 41 -4.81 -13.29 12.58
C ASP A 41 -4.95 -11.81 12.15
N PHE A 42 -5.30 -10.89 13.07
CA PHE A 42 -5.36 -9.46 12.79
C PHE A 42 -3.96 -8.94 12.48
N GLY A 43 -3.83 -8.24 11.34
CA GLY A 43 -2.55 -7.73 10.83
C GLY A 43 -1.74 -8.73 10.01
N ARG A 44 -2.20 -9.99 9.85
CA ARG A 44 -1.49 -11.03 9.09
C ARG A 44 -1.47 -10.79 7.58
N ASP A 45 -2.63 -10.50 7.01
CA ASP A 45 -2.76 -10.14 5.60
C ASP A 45 -3.16 -8.67 5.52
N LEU A 46 -2.29 -7.85 4.95
CA LEU A 46 -2.50 -6.42 4.79
C LEU A 46 -2.91 -6.07 3.37
N ALA A 47 -3.73 -5.03 3.23
CA ALA A 47 -3.93 -4.27 2.02
C ALA A 47 -3.41 -2.85 2.26
N ILE A 48 -2.52 -2.38 1.39
CA ILE A 48 -2.01 -1.01 1.43
C ILE A 48 -2.52 -0.25 0.22
N ASP A 49 -3.10 0.91 0.48
CA ASP A 49 -3.55 1.83 -0.55
C ASP A 49 -3.53 3.27 0.00
N VAL A 50 -3.86 4.21 -0.86
CA VAL A 50 -3.83 5.64 -0.59
C VAL A 50 -5.14 6.30 -0.97
N SER A 51 -5.61 7.20 -0.12
CA SER A 51 -6.77 8.05 -0.40
C SER A 51 -6.39 9.51 -0.41
N ASP A 52 -7.01 10.27 -1.32
CA ASP A 52 -6.79 11.71 -1.43
C ASP A 52 -7.52 12.44 -0.31
N LEU A 53 -6.84 13.38 0.34
CA LEU A 53 -7.40 14.26 1.37
C LEU A 53 -7.27 15.72 0.90
N PRO A 54 -8.22 16.23 0.09
CA PRO A 54 -8.19 17.60 -0.39
C PRO A 54 -8.24 18.60 0.77
N ALA A 55 -7.32 19.57 0.75
CA ALA A 55 -7.36 20.66 1.70
C ALA A 55 -8.51 21.61 1.34
N TYR A 56 -9.10 22.22 2.37
CA TYR A 56 -10.09 23.30 2.18
C TYR A 56 -9.42 24.60 1.67
N ALA A 57 -8.10 24.71 1.79
CA ALA A 57 -7.32 25.86 1.36
C ALA A 57 -7.23 25.96 -0.17
N ASN A 58 -7.16 27.21 -0.66
CA ASN A 58 -6.87 27.46 -2.07
C ASN A 58 -5.36 27.32 -2.34
N GLY A 59 -4.96 26.29 -3.08
CA GLY A 59 -3.57 26.06 -3.51
C GLY A 59 -3.06 26.99 -4.61
N GLN A 60 -3.79 28.06 -4.96
CA GLN A 60 -3.43 28.92 -6.08
C GLN A 60 -2.05 29.56 -5.87
N ARG A 61 -1.09 29.15 -6.72
CA ARG A 61 0.33 29.53 -6.64
C ARG A 61 0.59 31.02 -6.84
N TYR A 62 -0.24 31.70 -7.62
CA TYR A 62 -0.05 33.11 -7.98
C TYR A 62 -1.21 33.98 -7.47
N LEU A 63 -0.90 35.19 -6.99
CA LEU A 63 -1.92 36.17 -6.56
C LEU A 63 -2.87 36.58 -7.70
N SER A 64 -2.35 36.55 -8.93
CA SER A 64 -3.09 36.76 -10.17
C SER A 64 -2.48 35.89 -11.28
N LYS A 65 -3.19 35.68 -12.40
CA LYS A 65 -2.69 34.85 -13.52
C LYS A 65 -1.38 35.42 -14.07
N GLY A 66 -0.27 34.69 -13.91
CA GLY A 66 1.07 35.13 -14.31
C GLY A 66 1.72 36.19 -13.42
N GLY A 67 1.12 36.49 -12.26
CA GLY A 67 1.61 37.48 -11.30
C GLY A 67 2.64 36.92 -10.33
N ARG A 68 2.88 37.65 -9.21
CA ARG A 68 3.76 37.19 -8.13
C ARG A 68 3.27 35.89 -7.51
N GLU A 69 4.22 35.03 -7.16
CA GLU A 69 3.94 33.85 -6.35
C GLU A 69 3.42 34.25 -4.97
N ARG A 70 2.51 33.44 -4.43
CA ARG A 70 2.05 33.59 -3.06
C ARG A 70 3.16 33.16 -2.11
N GLU A 71 3.48 34.05 -1.18
CA GLU A 71 4.40 33.78 -0.07
C GLU A 71 3.67 33.17 1.14
N ARG A 72 2.34 33.32 1.22
CA ARG A 72 1.52 32.81 2.33
C ARG A 72 0.30 32.04 1.81
N PHE A 73 0.24 30.78 2.20
CA PHE A 73 -0.90 29.88 1.96
C PHE A 73 -1.75 29.74 3.23
N SER A 74 -3.05 29.50 3.07
CA SER A 74 -3.94 29.24 4.22
C SER A 74 -3.59 27.93 4.93
N ASP A 75 -3.05 26.98 4.17
CA ASP A 75 -2.47 25.74 4.65
C ASP A 75 -1.05 25.66 4.04
N PRO A 76 0.01 25.97 4.81
CA PRO A 76 1.37 26.04 4.27
C PRO A 76 2.00 24.65 4.03
N ASP A 77 1.47 23.60 4.65
CA ASP A 77 2.04 22.24 4.58
C ASP A 77 1.42 21.43 3.43
N ALA A 78 0.24 21.82 2.95
CA ALA A 78 -0.41 21.20 1.80
C ALA A 78 0.35 21.47 0.49
N SER A 79 0.35 20.48 -0.41
CA SER A 79 0.97 20.60 -1.73
C SER A 79 -0.02 20.25 -2.85
N TRP A 80 0.37 20.52 -4.09
CA TRP A 80 -0.34 19.96 -5.24
C TRP A 80 0.11 18.53 -5.51
N GLY A 81 -0.86 17.67 -5.83
CA GLY A 81 -0.67 16.31 -6.29
C GLY A 81 -1.56 15.99 -7.48
N HIS A 82 -1.42 14.77 -8.01
CA HIS A 82 -2.24 14.26 -9.10
C HIS A 82 -3.05 13.06 -8.62
N ARG A 83 -4.36 13.03 -8.95
CA ARG A 83 -5.25 11.89 -8.73
C ARG A 83 -5.23 10.96 -9.93
N SER A 84 -5.20 9.67 -9.68
CA SER A 84 -5.21 8.63 -10.70
C SER A 84 -6.60 8.29 -11.26
N ALA A 85 -7.71 8.58 -10.54
CA ALA A 85 -9.02 8.06 -10.95
C ALA A 85 -10.22 9.03 -10.95
N VAL A 86 -10.23 10.12 -10.17
CA VAL A 86 -11.45 10.96 -10.04
C VAL A 86 -11.11 12.44 -9.94
N SER A 87 -11.16 13.16 -11.06
CA SER A 87 -11.17 14.62 -11.03
C SER A 87 -12.07 15.18 -12.12
N THR A 88 -13.05 15.97 -11.70
CA THR A 88 -13.87 16.84 -12.55
C THR A 88 -13.10 18.04 -13.13
N ARG A 89 -11.87 18.30 -12.65
CA ARG A 89 -10.97 19.30 -13.26
C ARG A 89 -10.12 18.66 -14.35
N LYS A 90 -10.10 19.32 -15.51
CA LYS A 90 -9.22 19.05 -16.66
C LYS A 90 -7.76 18.99 -16.18
N GLY A 91 -7.23 17.79 -15.93
CA GLY A 91 -5.83 17.58 -15.52
C GLY A 91 -5.58 16.87 -14.19
N GLY A 92 -6.59 16.37 -13.47
CA GLY A 92 -6.38 15.42 -12.35
C GLY A 92 -5.78 15.99 -11.06
N GLY A 93 -5.35 17.26 -11.06
CA GLY A 93 -4.66 17.87 -9.93
C GLY A 93 -5.56 18.21 -8.75
N PHE A 94 -5.06 18.02 -7.52
CA PHE A 94 -5.69 18.51 -6.29
C PHE A 94 -4.66 19.09 -5.32
N TYR A 95 -5.12 19.99 -4.46
CA TYR A 95 -4.29 20.59 -3.40
C TYR A 95 -4.68 19.98 -2.06
N GLY A 96 -3.71 19.51 -1.30
CA GLY A 96 -3.95 18.90 0.00
C GLY A 96 -2.93 17.83 0.36
N TYR A 97 -3.46 16.71 0.84
CA TYR A 97 -2.72 15.60 1.42
C TYR A 97 -3.18 14.26 0.84
N LYS A 98 -2.48 13.20 1.19
CA LYS A 98 -2.83 11.81 0.96
C LYS A 98 -2.77 11.06 2.28
N VAL A 99 -3.70 10.14 2.48
CA VAL A 99 -3.69 9.20 3.60
C VAL A 99 -3.27 7.84 3.06
N HIS A 100 -2.06 7.41 3.41
CA HIS A 100 -1.58 6.06 3.15
C HIS A 100 -2.04 5.19 4.32
N ALA A 101 -2.70 4.07 4.05
CA ALA A 101 -3.19 3.18 5.10
C ALA A 101 -2.82 1.73 4.82
N ALA A 102 -2.48 1.00 5.88
CA ALA A 102 -2.38 -0.45 5.91
C ALA A 102 -3.59 -0.98 6.68
N VAL A 103 -4.43 -1.75 5.99
CA VAL A 103 -5.70 -2.30 6.51
C VAL A 103 -5.61 -3.82 6.52
N CYS A 104 -6.08 -4.46 7.59
CA CYS A 104 -6.10 -5.91 7.64
C CYS A 104 -7.21 -6.45 6.73
N ALA A 105 -6.84 -7.22 5.70
CA ALA A 105 -7.76 -7.76 4.70
C ALA A 105 -8.76 -8.81 5.27
N ARG A 106 -8.56 -9.25 6.51
CA ARG A 106 -9.40 -10.24 7.20
C ARG A 106 -10.48 -9.62 8.08
N THR A 107 -10.19 -8.45 8.64
CA THR A 107 -11.07 -7.77 9.61
C THR A 107 -11.59 -6.44 9.10
N ASP A 108 -11.05 -5.94 7.99
CA ASP A 108 -11.24 -4.60 7.44
C ASP A 108 -10.78 -3.47 8.37
N LEU A 109 -10.08 -3.78 9.47
CA LEU A 109 -9.64 -2.75 10.42
C LEU A 109 -8.26 -2.17 10.06
N PRO A 110 -8.05 -0.85 10.24
CA PRO A 110 -6.76 -0.22 10.01
C PRO A 110 -5.72 -0.68 11.04
N VAL A 111 -4.52 -0.99 10.55
CA VAL A 111 -3.37 -1.43 11.38
C VAL A 111 -2.32 -0.33 11.49
N ALA A 112 -2.13 0.46 10.43
CA ALA A 112 -1.24 1.62 10.40
C ALA A 112 -1.70 2.62 9.35
N TRP A 113 -1.35 3.90 9.52
CA TRP A 113 -1.64 4.95 8.54
C TRP A 113 -0.63 6.09 8.66
N ARG A 114 -0.56 6.89 7.60
CA ARG A 114 0.29 8.07 7.53
C ARG A 114 -0.32 9.12 6.62
N VAL A 115 -0.26 10.38 7.05
CA VAL A 115 -0.73 11.53 6.26
C VAL A 115 0.49 12.21 5.66
N GLU A 116 0.46 12.42 4.35
CA GLU A 116 1.55 13.00 3.58
C GLU A 116 1.03 14.05 2.61
N THR A 117 1.90 14.93 2.13
CA THR A 117 1.48 15.97 1.18
C THR A 117 1.03 15.36 -0.15
N ALA A 118 0.09 16.00 -0.88
CA ALA A 118 -0.49 15.40 -2.08
C ALA A 118 0.52 15.07 -3.20
N GLY A 119 1.67 15.75 -3.23
CA GLY A 119 2.74 15.52 -4.19
C GLY A 119 3.58 14.28 -3.89
N SER A 120 3.34 13.64 -2.75
CA SER A 120 4.08 12.46 -2.29
C SER A 120 3.83 11.25 -3.19
N HIS A 121 4.92 10.56 -3.57
CA HIS A 121 4.85 9.35 -4.36
C HIS A 121 4.42 8.15 -3.50
N GLU A 122 3.34 7.51 -3.92
CA GLU A 122 2.62 6.50 -3.13
C GLU A 122 3.48 5.29 -2.81
N SER A 123 4.28 4.83 -3.78
CA SER A 123 5.19 3.70 -3.60
C SER A 123 6.26 3.90 -2.53
N ASN A 124 6.53 5.14 -2.09
CA ASN A 124 7.49 5.41 -1.01
C ASN A 124 6.98 5.06 0.38
N TYR A 125 5.68 4.77 0.53
CA TYR A 125 5.06 4.60 1.84
C TYR A 125 4.65 3.16 2.17
N ALA A 126 4.90 2.20 1.28
CA ALA A 126 4.74 0.78 1.60
C ALA A 126 5.68 0.35 2.74
N ALA A 127 6.99 0.56 2.59
CA ALA A 127 7.98 0.24 3.63
C ALA A 127 7.71 0.94 4.98
N PRO A 128 7.53 2.27 5.05
CA PRO A 128 7.25 2.96 6.32
C PRO A 128 5.98 2.46 7.03
N LEU A 129 4.93 2.10 6.28
CA LEU A 129 3.73 1.51 6.86
C LEU A 129 4.02 0.13 7.45
N LEU A 130 4.76 -0.72 6.73
CA LEU A 130 5.15 -2.04 7.23
C LEU A 130 6.08 -1.95 8.46
N ASP A 131 6.97 -0.96 8.51
CA ASP A 131 7.78 -0.68 9.71
C ASP A 131 6.90 -0.32 10.91
N THR A 132 5.86 0.48 10.67
CA THR A 132 4.90 0.85 11.72
C THR A 132 4.08 -0.36 12.20
N VAL A 133 3.62 -1.20 11.27
CA VAL A 133 2.93 -2.47 11.57
C VAL A 133 3.82 -3.36 12.43
N LYS A 134 5.07 -3.58 12.02
CA LYS A 134 6.04 -4.41 12.75
C LYS A 134 6.36 -3.82 14.12
N GLY A 135 6.54 -2.50 14.20
CA GLY A 135 6.78 -1.79 15.46
C GLY A 135 5.60 -1.88 16.44
N ARG A 136 4.38 -2.09 15.94
CA ARG A 136 3.18 -2.37 16.73
C ARG A 136 3.03 -3.85 17.11
N GLY A 137 4.01 -4.70 16.78
CA GLY A 137 4.02 -6.12 17.14
C GLY A 137 3.27 -7.05 16.17
N PHE A 138 2.77 -6.52 15.05
CA PHE A 138 2.08 -7.33 14.05
C PHE A 138 3.06 -8.00 13.09
N ALA A 139 2.81 -9.27 12.77
CA ALA A 139 3.55 -10.02 11.77
C ALA A 139 2.75 -10.09 10.45
N ALA A 140 3.00 -9.15 9.54
CA ALA A 140 2.40 -9.15 8.21
C ALA A 140 3.05 -10.24 7.34
N GLU A 141 2.34 -11.34 7.10
CA GLU A 141 2.80 -12.41 6.21
C GLU A 141 2.64 -12.03 4.73
N THR A 142 1.60 -11.26 4.40
CA THR A 142 1.33 -10.82 3.04
C THR A 142 0.90 -9.37 2.99
N THR A 143 1.29 -8.67 1.93
CA THR A 143 0.89 -7.30 1.68
C THR A 143 0.37 -7.17 0.25
N THR A 144 -0.91 -6.88 0.12
CA THR A 144 -1.61 -6.64 -1.14
C THR A 144 -1.54 -5.17 -1.49
N LEU A 145 -1.04 -4.86 -2.68
CA LEU A 145 -0.95 -3.50 -3.20
C LEU A 145 -1.52 -3.43 -4.62
N ASP A 146 -1.84 -2.23 -5.08
CA ASP A 146 -2.30 -2.00 -6.44
C ASP A 146 -1.16 -2.09 -7.48
N MET A 147 -1.53 -2.06 -8.76
CA MET A 147 -0.55 -2.13 -9.86
C MET A 147 0.41 -0.93 -9.92
N GLY A 148 0.07 0.21 -9.30
CA GLY A 148 0.96 1.38 -9.18
C GLY A 148 2.21 1.11 -8.34
N TYR A 149 2.13 0.14 -7.42
CA TYR A 149 3.27 -0.31 -6.60
C TYR A 149 4.18 -1.32 -7.32
N ASP A 150 3.89 -1.69 -8.56
CA ASP A 150 4.62 -2.75 -9.25
C ASP A 150 6.02 -2.33 -9.76
N ASN A 151 6.98 -2.29 -8.84
CA ASN A 151 8.39 -1.98 -9.10
C ASN A 151 9.31 -2.78 -8.17
N GLU A 152 10.53 -3.07 -8.61
CA GLU A 152 11.47 -3.94 -7.89
C GLU A 152 11.71 -3.53 -6.43
N ARG A 153 11.79 -2.21 -6.17
CA ARG A 153 12.03 -1.67 -4.82
C ARG A 153 10.95 -2.10 -3.85
N VAL A 154 9.67 -2.00 -4.24
CA VAL A 154 8.55 -2.37 -3.35
C VAL A 154 8.53 -3.87 -3.06
N TYR A 155 8.88 -4.73 -4.03
CA TYR A 155 8.99 -6.17 -3.76
C TYR A 155 10.09 -6.45 -2.74
N GLY A 156 11.29 -5.88 -2.95
CA GLY A 156 12.40 -6.00 -1.99
C GLY A 156 12.03 -5.48 -0.61
N GLU A 157 11.44 -4.28 -0.53
CA GLU A 157 11.00 -3.65 0.72
C GLU A 157 9.99 -4.50 1.51
N CYS A 158 9.09 -5.21 0.81
CA CYS A 158 8.14 -6.14 1.43
C CYS A 158 8.85 -7.39 1.94
N GLU A 159 9.69 -8.01 1.10
CA GLU A 159 10.42 -9.24 1.41
C GLU A 159 11.42 -9.05 2.56
N ASP A 160 12.12 -7.91 2.62
CA ASP A 160 13.02 -7.51 3.72
C ASP A 160 12.30 -7.41 5.07
N ARG A 161 10.96 -7.33 5.05
CA ARG A 161 10.11 -7.25 6.24
C ARG A 161 9.32 -8.53 6.48
N ASP A 162 9.74 -9.63 5.84
CA ASP A 162 9.09 -10.94 5.90
C ASP A 162 7.64 -10.96 5.39
N SER A 163 7.26 -9.95 4.61
CA SER A 163 5.91 -9.80 4.05
C SER A 163 5.92 -10.08 2.55
N ARG A 164 5.14 -11.08 2.09
CA ARG A 164 5.08 -11.41 0.67
C ARG A 164 4.23 -10.40 -0.11
N PRO A 165 4.79 -9.75 -1.16
CA PRO A 165 4.05 -8.79 -1.96
C PRO A 165 3.04 -9.49 -2.89
N ILE A 166 1.78 -9.06 -2.84
CA ILE A 166 0.69 -9.49 -3.72
C ILE A 166 0.30 -8.30 -4.59
N ILE A 167 1.03 -8.15 -5.71
CA ILE A 167 0.93 -6.97 -6.59
C ILE A 167 0.66 -7.42 -8.03
N PRO A 168 -0.37 -6.86 -8.71
CA PRO A 168 -0.59 -7.09 -10.13
C PRO A 168 0.62 -6.67 -10.96
N LEU A 169 0.88 -7.40 -12.03
CA LEU A 169 2.04 -7.13 -12.89
C LEU A 169 1.67 -6.09 -13.95
N ARG A 170 2.34 -4.93 -13.92
CA ARG A 170 2.31 -3.90 -14.93
C ARG A 170 3.00 -4.38 -16.20
N GLU A 171 2.39 -4.05 -17.34
CA GLU A 171 2.90 -4.41 -18.66
C GLU A 171 4.15 -3.60 -19.04
N THR A 172 5.34 -4.11 -18.70
CA THR A 172 6.64 -3.58 -19.13
C THR A 172 7.18 -4.32 -20.35
N THR A 173 8.28 -3.84 -20.95
CA THR A 173 8.90 -4.49 -22.11
C THR A 173 9.25 -5.96 -21.86
N GLY A 174 9.79 -6.30 -20.68
CA GLY A 174 10.08 -7.69 -20.32
C GLY A 174 8.82 -8.55 -20.16
N VAL A 175 7.74 -7.96 -19.65
CA VAL A 175 6.44 -8.64 -19.55
C VAL A 175 5.88 -8.93 -20.95
N LYS A 176 5.96 -7.97 -21.88
CA LYS A 176 5.56 -8.14 -23.29
C LYS A 176 6.38 -9.23 -24.00
N ARG A 177 7.67 -9.30 -23.71
CA ARG A 177 8.56 -10.36 -24.22
C ARG A 177 8.23 -11.74 -23.65
N GLY A 178 7.57 -11.79 -22.49
CA GLY A 178 7.18 -13.04 -21.83
C GLY A 178 8.11 -13.47 -20.71
N ASP A 179 9.02 -12.61 -20.23
CA ASP A 179 10.02 -12.97 -19.21
C ASP A 179 9.41 -13.46 -17.90
N HIS A 180 8.21 -12.97 -17.55
CA HIS A 180 7.46 -13.35 -16.36
C HIS A 180 6.80 -14.75 -16.45
N ARG A 181 6.81 -15.37 -17.62
CA ARG A 181 6.13 -16.65 -17.84
C ARG A 181 6.87 -17.77 -17.11
N ALA A 182 6.11 -18.81 -16.76
CA ALA A 182 6.72 -20.03 -16.27
C ALA A 182 7.68 -20.61 -17.31
N PRO A 183 8.76 -21.30 -16.88
CA PRO A 183 9.66 -21.99 -17.78
C PRO A 183 8.94 -22.98 -18.68
N GLU A 184 9.49 -23.23 -19.86
CA GLU A 184 8.94 -24.18 -20.82
C GLU A 184 10.00 -25.20 -21.23
N CYS A 185 9.55 -26.40 -21.57
CA CYS A 185 10.34 -27.43 -22.22
C CYS A 185 9.49 -28.14 -23.28
N GLU A 186 10.04 -29.14 -23.97
CA GLU A 186 9.31 -29.95 -24.95
C GLU A 186 8.05 -30.64 -24.38
N HIS A 187 8.03 -30.90 -23.07
CA HIS A 187 6.88 -31.49 -22.36
C HIS A 187 5.81 -30.45 -21.95
N GLY A 188 6.02 -29.18 -22.28
CA GLY A 188 5.11 -28.07 -21.98
C GLY A 188 5.59 -27.14 -20.87
N THR A 189 4.67 -26.32 -20.38
CA THR A 189 4.90 -25.31 -19.34
C THR A 189 5.12 -25.95 -17.97
N TRP A 190 6.17 -25.52 -17.29
CA TRP A 190 6.54 -26.04 -15.99
C TRP A 190 5.56 -25.60 -14.91
N THR A 191 5.36 -26.46 -13.91
CA THR A 191 4.42 -26.23 -12.82
C THR A 191 5.14 -25.74 -11.58
N PHE A 192 4.54 -24.75 -10.89
CA PHE A 192 5.03 -24.30 -9.60
C PHE A 192 4.94 -25.42 -8.56
N ALA A 193 6.05 -25.72 -7.90
CA ALA A 193 6.20 -26.84 -6.98
C ALA A 193 6.52 -26.40 -5.54
N GLY A 194 6.41 -25.11 -5.25
CA GLY A 194 6.68 -24.52 -3.93
C GLY A 194 7.72 -23.41 -4.00
N SER A 195 7.86 -22.67 -2.90
CA SER A 195 8.87 -21.63 -2.74
C SER A 195 9.65 -21.85 -1.46
N ASP A 196 10.90 -21.40 -1.46
CA ASP A 196 11.79 -21.48 -0.31
C ASP A 196 12.19 -20.04 0.09
N PRO A 197 11.62 -19.52 1.19
CA PRO A 197 11.97 -18.23 1.76
C PRO A 197 13.47 -18.03 2.00
N SER A 198 14.15 -19.04 2.54
CA SER A 198 15.57 -18.96 2.89
C SER A 198 16.46 -18.86 1.66
N ARG A 199 16.03 -19.48 0.56
CA ARG A 199 16.69 -19.36 -0.75
C ARG A 199 16.26 -18.11 -1.54
N GLY A 200 15.15 -17.49 -1.15
CA GLY A 200 14.49 -16.46 -1.94
C GLY A 200 14.20 -16.93 -3.36
N ALA A 201 13.71 -18.17 -3.53
CA ALA A 201 13.49 -18.77 -4.85
C ALA A 201 12.22 -19.62 -4.92
N SER A 202 11.61 -19.67 -6.10
CA SER A 202 10.49 -20.55 -6.44
C SER A 202 10.99 -21.79 -7.18
N LYS A 203 10.44 -22.96 -6.83
CA LYS A 203 10.74 -24.23 -7.48
C LYS A 203 9.72 -24.52 -8.56
N TRP A 204 10.22 -24.96 -9.72
CA TRP A 204 9.40 -25.33 -10.87
C TRP A 204 9.74 -26.74 -11.30
N ARG A 205 8.73 -27.52 -11.70
CA ARG A 205 8.89 -28.89 -12.16
C ARG A 205 8.38 -29.07 -13.58
N CYS A 206 9.09 -29.88 -14.35
CA CYS A 206 8.60 -30.38 -15.63
C CYS A 206 7.25 -31.09 -15.39
N PRO A 207 6.22 -30.83 -16.22
CA PRO A 207 4.89 -31.41 -16.02
C PRO A 207 4.87 -32.94 -16.11
N THR A 208 5.77 -33.54 -16.91
CA THR A 208 5.91 -35.01 -17.03
C THR A 208 7.00 -35.58 -16.12
N GLY A 209 7.93 -34.74 -15.65
CA GLY A 209 9.08 -35.17 -14.85
C GLY A 209 10.23 -35.81 -15.66
N GLU A 210 10.13 -35.82 -16.99
CA GLU A 210 11.09 -36.49 -17.88
C GLU A 210 12.38 -35.68 -18.10
N CYS A 211 12.34 -34.36 -17.88
CA CYS A 211 13.53 -33.50 -17.99
C CYS A 211 14.62 -33.87 -16.97
N ARG A 212 15.89 -33.62 -17.34
CA ARG A 212 17.04 -33.71 -16.43
C ARG A 212 17.83 -32.38 -16.42
N PRO A 213 17.82 -31.61 -15.32
CA PRO A 213 17.11 -31.85 -14.08
C PRO A 213 15.58 -31.72 -14.24
N GLY A 214 14.81 -32.53 -13.51
CA GLY A 214 13.34 -32.50 -13.55
C GLY A 214 12.71 -31.33 -12.79
N SER A 215 13.55 -30.51 -12.16
CA SER A 215 13.14 -29.29 -11.45
C SER A 215 14.23 -28.23 -11.49
N ILE A 216 13.84 -26.97 -11.48
CA ILE A 216 14.74 -25.81 -11.42
C ILE A 216 14.27 -24.86 -10.33
N TRP A 217 15.18 -24.00 -9.89
CA TRP A 217 14.91 -22.91 -8.96
C TRP A 217 15.06 -21.59 -9.70
N ILE A 218 14.08 -20.71 -9.56
CA ILE A 218 14.09 -19.35 -10.11
C ILE A 218 14.14 -18.40 -8.93
N LYS A 219 15.16 -17.53 -8.91
CA LYS A 219 15.30 -16.49 -7.88
C LYS A 219 14.06 -15.60 -7.91
N ALA A 220 13.57 -15.26 -6.73
CA ALA A 220 12.43 -14.38 -6.60
C ALA A 220 12.82 -12.95 -6.90
N ASP A 221 11.98 -12.30 -7.69
CA ASP A 221 12.04 -10.90 -8.07
C ASP A 221 10.61 -10.42 -8.38
N ARG A 222 10.48 -9.19 -8.91
CA ARG A 222 9.19 -8.69 -9.38
C ARG A 222 8.50 -9.61 -10.39
N LEU A 223 9.22 -10.23 -11.33
CA LEU A 223 8.63 -11.06 -12.38
C LEU A 223 8.20 -12.43 -11.83
N HIS A 224 9.00 -13.02 -10.94
CA HIS A 224 8.81 -14.34 -10.36
C HIS A 224 8.69 -14.29 -8.83
N PRO A 225 7.60 -13.71 -8.28
CA PRO A 225 7.42 -13.64 -6.83
C PRO A 225 7.27 -15.03 -6.20
N LEU A 226 7.56 -15.13 -4.89
CA LEU A 226 7.48 -16.39 -4.14
C LEU A 226 6.06 -16.96 -4.03
N ILE A 227 5.04 -16.13 -4.27
CA ILE A 227 3.65 -16.52 -4.46
C ILE A 227 3.29 -16.18 -5.92
N PRO A 228 3.33 -17.15 -6.86
CA PRO A 228 3.10 -16.88 -8.27
C PRO A 228 1.70 -16.36 -8.56
N ARG A 229 1.56 -15.43 -9.50
CA ARG A 229 0.32 -14.68 -9.77
C ARG A 229 -0.81 -15.56 -10.32
N GLU A 230 -0.46 -16.60 -11.04
CA GLU A 230 -1.38 -17.57 -11.60
C GLU A 230 -1.95 -18.52 -10.54
N SER A 231 -1.30 -18.62 -9.37
CA SER A 231 -1.70 -19.52 -8.29
C SER A 231 -3.06 -19.14 -7.68
N LYS A 232 -3.79 -20.15 -7.19
CA LYS A 232 -5.05 -19.94 -6.46
C LYS A 232 -4.83 -19.09 -5.20
N ARG A 233 -3.69 -19.27 -4.52
CA ARG A 233 -3.31 -18.51 -3.32
C ARG A 233 -3.20 -17.03 -3.63
N TRP A 234 -2.47 -16.66 -4.68
CA TRP A 234 -2.33 -15.27 -5.09
C TRP A 234 -3.69 -14.63 -5.40
N LYS A 235 -4.51 -15.31 -6.20
CA LYS A 235 -5.86 -14.83 -6.57
C LYS A 235 -6.77 -14.63 -5.35
N SER A 236 -6.66 -15.52 -4.36
CA SER A 236 -7.41 -15.41 -3.12
C SER A 236 -6.97 -14.21 -2.28
N LEU A 237 -5.65 -14.01 -2.12
CA LEU A 237 -5.08 -12.89 -1.36
C LEU A 237 -5.41 -11.55 -2.03
N TYR A 238 -5.27 -11.47 -3.37
CA TYR A 238 -5.52 -10.24 -4.11
C TYR A 238 -6.98 -9.75 -4.01
N ARG A 239 -7.94 -10.67 -3.89
CA ARG A 239 -9.36 -10.30 -3.63
C ARG A 239 -9.56 -9.58 -2.29
N GLY A 240 -8.65 -9.77 -1.33
CA GLY A 240 -8.64 -9.06 -0.06
C GLY A 240 -8.36 -7.56 -0.17
N ARG A 241 -7.88 -7.07 -1.33
CA ARG A 241 -7.61 -5.64 -1.55
C ARG A 241 -8.83 -4.76 -1.26
N GLY A 242 -10.05 -5.23 -1.48
CA GLY A 242 -11.25 -4.43 -1.23
C GLY A 242 -11.43 -3.97 0.23
N ALA A 243 -10.69 -4.53 1.19
CA ALA A 243 -10.69 -4.07 2.58
C ALA A 243 -10.29 -2.59 2.71
N VAL A 244 -9.19 -2.18 2.07
CA VAL A 244 -8.73 -0.78 2.13
C VAL A 244 -9.65 0.16 1.35
N GLU A 245 -10.26 -0.32 0.26
CA GLU A 245 -11.22 0.46 -0.53
C GLU A 245 -12.50 0.74 0.27
N ARG A 246 -12.96 -0.22 1.11
CA ARG A 246 -14.10 -0.02 2.01
C ARG A 246 -13.81 1.01 3.08
N GLU A 247 -12.62 0.97 3.68
CA GLU A 247 -12.20 1.94 4.69
C GLU A 247 -12.07 3.37 4.12
N PHE A 248 -11.66 3.51 2.86
CA PHE A 248 -11.62 4.81 2.19
C PHE A 248 -12.97 5.29 1.65
N GLY A 249 -13.94 4.40 1.51
CA GLY A 249 -15.26 4.67 0.94
C GLY A 249 -16.37 5.00 1.96
N ALA A 250 -16.03 5.09 3.25
CA ALA A 250 -16.96 5.43 4.34
C ALA A 250 -17.15 6.95 4.52
#